data_AF-A0A1G2W7X3-F1
#
_entry.id   AF-A0A1G2W7X3-F1
#
_cell.length_a   1.000
_cell.length_b   1.000
_cell.length_c   1.000
_cell.angle_alpha   90.00
_cell.angle_beta   90.00
_cell.angle_gamma   90.00
#
_symmetry.space_group_name_H-M   'P 1'
#
loop_
_entity.id
_entity.type
_entity.pdbx_description
1 polymer ?
#
loop_
_entity_poly.entity_id
_entity_poly.type
_entity_poly.pdbx_seq_one_letter_code
_entity_poly.pdbx_strand_id
1 'polypeptide(L)' 'MILLVTAPVVSGFGTRLIERTFAAQNGGRSQIDHAPDGLRRIVELRLSQPDETAILDLSNARS' A
#
# COMPACT_ATOMS: atom_id res chain seq x y z
N MET A 1 -16.17 -28.56 4.47
CA MET A 1 -15.82 -27.71 5.63
C MET A 1 -15.38 -26.36 5.07
N ILE A 2 -16.17 -25.31 5.24
CA ILE A 2 -15.80 -23.97 4.75
C ILE A 2 -15.01 -23.29 5.88
N LEU A 3 -13.77 -22.91 5.62
CA LEU A 3 -12.94 -22.20 6.60
C LEU A 3 -13.36 -20.72 6.60
N LEU A 4 -14.04 -20.29 7.66
CA LEU A 4 -14.54 -18.92 7.76
C LEU A 4 -13.40 -17.99 8.20
N VAL A 5 -13.10 -16.96 7.41
CA VAL A 5 -12.06 -15.98 7.76
C VAL A 5 -12.65 -14.97 8.75
N THR A 6 -11.95 -14.77 9.87
CA THR A 6 -12.32 -13.80 10.91
C THR A 6 -11.19 -12.81 11.13
N ALA A 7 -11.51 -11.61 11.58
CA ALA A 7 -10.51 -10.60 11.89
C ALA A 7 -9.64 -11.06 13.08
N PRO A 8 -8.30 -10.98 12.98
CA PRO A 8 -7.42 -11.36 14.06
C PRO A 8 -7.52 -10.36 15.22
N VAL A 9 -7.39 -10.86 16.46
CA VAL A 9 -7.37 -10.01 17.66
C VAL A 9 -6.12 -9.12 17.72
N VAL A 10 -5.03 -9.55 17.08
CA VAL A 10 -3.74 -8.84 17.06
C VAL A 10 -3.16 -8.79 15.64
N SER A 11 -2.65 -7.62 15.25
CA SER A 11 -1.93 -7.46 13.98
C SER A 11 -0.56 -8.14 14.00
N GLY A 12 -0.39 -9.13 13.12
CA GLY A 12 0.88 -9.83 12.93
C GLY A 12 1.98 -8.94 12.36
N PHE A 13 3.21 -9.46 12.29
CA PHE A 13 4.35 -8.76 11.70
C PHE A 13 4.07 -8.32 10.25
N GLY A 14 3.56 -9.23 9.41
CA GLY A 14 3.28 -8.92 7.99
C GLY A 14 2.25 -7.82 7.80
N THR A 15 1.17 -7.83 8.59
CA THR A 15 0.14 -6.77 8.57
C THR A 15 0.75 -5.40 8.86
N ARG A 16 1.54 -5.32 9.95
CA ARG A 16 2.21 -4.10 10.40
C ARG A 16 3.27 -3.61 9.40
N LEU A 17 4.01 -4.53 8.79
CA LEU A 17 5.02 -4.19 7.79
C LEU A 17 4.37 -3.49 6.58
N ILE A 18 3.30 -4.09 6.04
CA ILE A 18 2.61 -3.55 4.86
C ILE A 18 1.93 -2.21 5.18
N GLU A 19 1.32 -2.07 6.37
CA GLU A 19 0.77 -0.77 6.82
C GLU A 19 1.86 0.30 6.91
N ARG A 20 3.00 -0.01 7.54
CA ARG A 20 4.11 0.92 7.68
C ARG A 20 4.66 1.37 6.32
N THR A 21 4.89 0.44 5.41
CA THR A 21 5.44 0.73 4.09
C THR A 21 4.49 1.61 3.28
N PHE A 22 3.20 1.24 3.18
CA PHE A 22 2.31 1.88 2.22
C PHE A 22 1.51 3.04 2.79
N ALA A 23 1.13 3.02 4.06
CA ALA A 23 0.39 4.13 4.67
C ALA A 23 1.33 5.21 5.22
N ALA A 24 2.39 4.83 5.94
CA ALA A 24 3.20 5.80 6.67
C ALA A 24 4.36 6.38 5.84
N GLN A 25 4.99 5.60 4.96
CA GLN A 25 6.21 6.03 4.26
C GLN A 25 5.97 6.60 2.86
N ASN A 26 4.89 6.22 2.19
CA ASN A 26 4.62 6.60 0.79
C ASN A 26 3.39 7.51 0.66
N GLY A 27 2.89 8.06 1.77
CA GLY A 27 1.69 8.91 1.79
C GLY A 27 0.43 8.22 1.24
N GLY A 28 0.42 6.88 1.25
CA GLY A 28 -0.67 6.06 0.73
C GLY A 28 -1.65 5.62 1.80
N ARG A 29 -2.45 4.60 1.50
CA ARG A 29 -3.44 4.01 2.41
C ARG A 29 -3.38 2.49 2.34
N SER A 30 -3.61 1.81 3.46
CA SER A 30 -3.78 0.36 3.49
C SER A 30 -5.03 0.00 4.27
N GLN A 31 -5.84 -0.91 3.73
CA GLN A 31 -7.07 -1.41 4.36
C GLN A 31 -7.17 -2.92 4.16
N ILE A 32 -7.64 -3.63 5.18
CA ILE A 32 -7.87 -5.07 5.13
C ILE A 32 -9.33 -5.34 5.50
N ASP A 33 -10.04 -5.99 4.58
CA ASP A 33 -11.40 -6.46 4.79
C ASP A 33 -11.37 -7.98 5.00
N HIS A 34 -11.90 -8.43 6.12
CA HIS A 34 -12.09 -9.84 6.42
C HIS A 34 -13.53 -10.20 6.06
N ALA A 35 -13.71 -11.08 5.08
CA ALA A 35 -15.02 -11.56 4.63
C ALA A 35 -15.14 -13.07 4.88
N PRO A 36 -16.34 -13.62 5.06
CA PRO A 36 -16.51 -15.05 5.35
C PRO A 36 -15.88 -15.99 4.31
N ASP A 37 -15.77 -15.55 3.06
CA ASP A 37 -15.21 -16.25 1.91
C ASP A 37 -13.71 -16.00 1.70
N GLY A 38 -13.10 -15.04 2.41
CA GLY A 38 -11.69 -14.74 2.23
C GLY A 38 -11.20 -13.43 2.85
N LEU A 39 -9.98 -13.06 2.47
CA LEU A 39 -9.34 -11.81 2.88
C LEU A 39 -9.11 -10.94 1.66
N ARG A 40 -9.55 -9.68 1.73
CA ARG A 40 -9.27 -8.67 0.71
C ARG A 40 -8.37 -7.60 1.31
N ARG A 41 -7.31 -7.25 0.59
CA ARG A 41 -6.44 -6.13 0.95
C ARG A 41 -6.43 -5.07 -0.15
N ILE A 42 -6.66 -3.83 0.24
CA ILE A 42 -6.60 -2.66 -0.62
C ILE A 42 -5.38 -1.86 -0.21
N VAL A 43 -4.54 -1.53 -1.19
CA VAL A 43 -3.36 -0.68 -1.02
C VAL A 43 -3.46 0.45 -2.03
N GLU A 44 -3.46 1.67 -1.52
CA GLU A 44 -3.40 2.89 -2.31
C GLU A 44 -1.99 3.45 -2.20
N LEU A 45 -1.38 3.73 -3.35
CA LEU A 45 0.01 4.13 -3.51
C LEU A 45 0.04 5.42 -4.32
N ARG A 46 0.70 6.44 -3.77
CA ARG A 46 1.00 7.63 -4.54
C ARG A 46 2.26 7.38 -5.36
N LEU A 47 2.13 7.28 -6.68
CA LEU A 47 3.24 6.98 -7.58
C LEU A 47 4.16 8.18 -7.84
N SER A 48 3.71 9.39 -7.49
CA SER A 48 4.49 10.61 -7.61
C SER A 48 4.38 11.49 -6.38
N GLN A 49 5.52 11.85 -5.82
CA GLN A 49 5.63 12.73 -4.65
C GLN A 49 5.98 14.17 -5.08
N PRO A 50 5.50 15.20 -4.35
CA PRO A 50 5.76 16.60 -4.69
C PRO A 50 7.25 16.99 -4.70
N ASP A 51 8.08 16.24 -3.97
CA ASP A 51 9.51 16.41 -3.81
C ASP A 51 10.35 15.50 -4.72
N GLU A 52 9.72 14.80 -5.67
CA GLU A 52 10.45 14.01 -6.65
C GLU A 52 11.33 14.90 -7.53
N THR A 53 12.63 14.61 -7.51
CA THR A 53 13.58 15.24 -8.42
C THR A 53 13.45 14.58 -9.78
N ALA A 54 13.08 15.35 -10.80
CA ALA A 54 13.04 14.87 -12.17
C ALA A 54 14.42 14.36 -12.59
N ILE A 55 14.51 13.06 -12.92
CA ILE A 55 15.75 12.42 -13.39
C ILE A 55 15.98 12.74 -14.88
N LEU A 56 14.90 12.95 -15.63
CA LEU A 56 14.95 13.31 -17.05
C LEU A 56 14.53 14.77 -17.24
N ASP A 57 15.50 15.61 -17.59
CA ASP A 57 15.27 16.96 -18.08
C ASP A 57 15.26 16.95 -19.61
N LEU A 58 14.06 16.97 -20.20
CA LEU A 58 13.86 17.02 -21.65
C LEU A 58 14.02 18.43 -22.24
N SER A 59 14.29 19.46 -21.42
CA SER A 59 14.50 20.82 -21.91
C SER A 59 15.75 20.95 -22.79
N ASN A 60 16.74 20.07 -22.60
CA ASN A 60 17.96 20.00 -23.40
C ASN A 60 17.84 19.18 -24.70
N ALA A 61 16.71 18.51 -24.95
CA ALA A 61 16.56 17.60 -26.10
C ALA A 61 16.20 18.30 -27.43
N ARG A 62 16.11 19.64 -27.46
CA ARG A 62 15.67 20.42 -28.63
C ARG A 62 16.75 21.34 -29.25
N SER A 63 18.03 21.19 -28.89
CA SER A 63 19.11 21.97 -29.50
C SER A 63 19.81 21.27 -30.64
#